data_AF-A0A7U9R462-F1
#
_entry.id   AF-A0A7U9R462-F1
#
_cell.length_a   1.000
_cell.length_b   1.000
_cell.length_c   1.000
_cell.angle_alpha   90.00
_cell.angle_beta   90.00
_cell.angle_gamma   90.00
#
_symmetry.space_group_name_H-M   'P 1'
#
loop_
_entity.id
_entity.type
_entity.pdbx_description
1 polymer ?
#
loop_
_entity_poly.entity_id
_entity_poly.type
_entity_poly.pdbx_seq_one_letter_code
_entity_poly.pdbx_strand_id
1 'polypeptide(L)'
;MEKFLVLTGRNLKTYFRSRGAVFFSLLSTLIVICLMVFFLGDMNVESILDVLGQFPGRDRQADQKNAELLILSWTCAGIISINAVTVTLAVYSTMIKDRATGKLNSIYTAPISRMVITASYVASAWTASVLVCGLTLVLTEGYGVIKGLEPFSLAVHAQLLGMIMVNSFAYAAIMYFLAMMSKTESAWSGLGTVIGTLVGFLGGIYIPIGSLSEMIGRIMKCTPVIYGTSMFRSVMSGSIIETTFAGLPDEVRAGYCEAMGIDLDLLGRNLNVRDEGILILLFGMVFLVIGTGVLKYGKKADR
;
A
#
# COMPACT_ATOMS: atom_id res chain seq x y z
N MET A 1 1.47 -10.31 -28.78
CA MET A 1 0.64 -10.51 -27.58
C MET A 1 1.07 -11.77 -26.81
N GLU A 2 1.17 -12.92 -27.48
CA GLU A 2 1.59 -14.19 -26.86
C GLU A 2 2.90 -14.11 -26.05
N LYS A 3 3.98 -13.57 -26.66
CA LYS A 3 5.29 -13.39 -26.00
C LYS A 3 5.21 -12.61 -24.67
N PHE A 4 4.35 -11.60 -24.61
CA PHE A 4 4.12 -10.80 -23.40
C PHE A 4 3.47 -11.67 -22.31
N LEU A 5 2.39 -12.38 -22.63
CA LEU A 5 1.67 -13.25 -21.68
C LEU A 5 2.56 -14.37 -21.14
N VAL A 6 3.39 -14.98 -21.99
CA VAL A 6 4.32 -16.03 -21.59
C VAL A 6 5.36 -15.49 -20.58
N LEU A 7 5.95 -14.33 -20.85
CA LEU A 7 6.95 -13.74 -19.96
C LEU A 7 6.32 -13.27 -18.64
N THR A 8 5.15 -12.64 -18.69
CA THR A 8 4.40 -12.25 -17.49
C THR A 8 4.05 -13.46 -16.63
N GLY A 9 3.54 -14.53 -17.25
CA GLY A 9 3.25 -15.79 -16.59
C GLY A 9 4.49 -16.46 -15.99
N ARG A 10 5.65 -16.37 -16.65
CA ARG A 10 6.93 -16.85 -16.10
C ARG A 10 7.27 -16.11 -14.80
N ASN A 11 7.29 -14.79 -14.85
CA ASN A 11 7.69 -13.95 -13.72
C ASN A 11 6.75 -14.16 -12.52
N LEU A 12 5.44 -14.23 -12.76
CA LEU A 12 4.44 -14.56 -11.74
C LEU A 12 4.70 -15.92 -11.10
N LYS A 13 4.91 -16.97 -11.91
CA LYS A 13 5.21 -18.31 -11.40
C LYS A 13 6.51 -18.33 -10.59
N THR A 14 7.53 -17.58 -11.00
CA THR A 14 8.80 -17.51 -10.26
C THR A 14 8.60 -16.89 -8.88
N TYR A 15 7.83 -15.80 -8.77
CA TYR A 15 7.48 -15.20 -7.48
C TYR A 15 6.66 -16.16 -6.62
N PHE A 16 5.50 -16.65 -7.10
CA PHE A 16 4.59 -17.47 -6.30
C PHE A 16 5.16 -18.84 -5.92
N ARG A 17 6.11 -19.40 -6.69
CA ARG A 17 6.81 -20.64 -6.32
C ARG A 17 7.91 -20.41 -5.28
N SER A 18 8.40 -19.18 -5.13
CA SER A 18 9.39 -18.82 -4.13
C SER A 18 8.70 -18.55 -2.78
N ARG A 19 8.54 -19.60 -1.97
CA ARG A 19 7.89 -19.51 -0.64
C ARG A 19 8.50 -18.42 0.23
N GLY A 20 9.84 -18.30 0.22
CA GLY A 20 10.54 -17.23 0.93
C GLY A 20 10.19 -15.83 0.42
N ALA A 21 10.16 -15.62 -0.90
CA ALA A 21 9.83 -14.31 -1.46
C ALA A 21 8.38 -13.90 -1.13
N VAL A 22 7.43 -14.83 -1.20
CA VAL A 22 6.03 -14.57 -0.82
C VAL A 22 5.92 -14.25 0.68
N PHE A 23 6.51 -15.08 1.55
CA PHE A 23 6.50 -14.85 2.99
C PHE A 23 7.13 -13.52 3.38
N PHE A 24 8.34 -13.23 2.90
CA PHE A 24 9.04 -11.99 3.23
C PHE A 24 8.38 -10.76 2.62
N SER A 25 7.63 -10.89 1.51
CA SER A 25 6.82 -9.79 0.99
C SER A 25 5.66 -9.39 1.92
N LEU A 26 5.28 -10.25 2.86
CA LEU A 26 4.26 -9.97 3.86
C LEU A 26 4.85 -9.67 5.25
N LEU A 27 6.18 -9.59 5.38
CA LEU A 27 6.84 -9.40 6.67
C LEU A 27 6.42 -8.08 7.33
N SER A 28 6.37 -6.96 6.59
CA SER A 28 5.91 -5.67 7.13
C SER A 28 4.47 -5.75 7.65
N THR A 29 3.62 -6.53 6.97
CA THR A 29 2.23 -6.78 7.41
C THR A 29 2.19 -7.59 8.70
N LEU A 30 3.02 -8.62 8.84
CA LEU A 30 3.12 -9.38 10.09
C LEU A 30 3.60 -8.48 11.24
N ILE A 31 4.57 -7.59 10.99
CA ILE A 31 5.05 -6.61 11.98
C ILE A 31 3.92 -5.68 12.40
N VAL A 32 3.15 -5.12 11.44
CA VAL A 32 1.98 -4.27 11.73
C VAL A 32 0.98 -5.00 12.60
N ILE A 33 0.62 -6.24 12.25
CA ILE A 33 -0.33 -7.05 13.03
C ILE A 33 0.18 -7.26 14.46
N CYS A 34 1.44 -7.64 14.63
CA CYS A 34 2.04 -7.80 15.95
C CYS A 34 1.98 -6.50 16.76
N LEU A 35 2.40 -5.38 16.18
CA LEU A 35 2.36 -4.08 16.89
C LEU A 35 0.93 -3.68 17.28
N MET A 36 -0.04 -3.94 16.42
CA MET A 36 -1.46 -3.66 16.71
C MET A 36 -2.02 -4.53 17.81
N VAL A 37 -1.70 -5.82 17.81
CA VAL A 37 -2.20 -6.75 18.84
C VAL A 37 -1.55 -6.49 20.20
N PHE A 38 -0.26 -6.14 20.25
CA PHE A 38 0.45 -6.02 21.52
C PHE A 38 0.44 -4.61 22.13
N PHE A 39 0.25 -3.56 21.32
CA PHE A 39 0.46 -2.18 21.79
C PHE A 39 -0.50 -1.19 21.15
N LEU A 40 -0.44 -1.05 19.83
CA LEU A 40 -1.06 0.08 19.13
C LEU A 40 -2.57 -0.04 19.07
N GLY A 41 -3.14 -1.25 19.08
CA GLY A 41 -4.58 -1.46 19.06
C GLY A 41 -5.24 -0.84 20.28
N ASP A 42 -4.87 -1.32 21.46
CA ASP A 42 -5.44 -0.87 22.74
C ASP A 42 -5.21 0.64 22.95
N MET A 43 -4.01 1.14 22.66
CA MET A 43 -3.69 2.56 22.78
C MET A 43 -4.58 3.46 21.88
N ASN A 44 -4.83 3.05 20.64
CA ASN A 44 -5.69 3.83 19.75
C ASN A 44 -7.18 3.69 20.11
N VAL A 45 -7.61 2.54 20.63
CA VAL A 45 -8.97 2.34 21.15
C VAL A 45 -9.20 3.24 22.37
N GLU A 46 -8.28 3.27 23.33
CA GLU A 46 -8.34 4.17 24.49
C GLU A 46 -8.40 5.64 24.08
N SER A 47 -7.56 6.05 23.12
CA SER A 47 -7.57 7.42 22.57
C SER A 47 -8.94 7.82 22.02
N ILE A 48 -9.63 6.91 21.30
CA ILE A 48 -11.00 7.17 20.83
C ILE A 48 -11.96 7.32 22.02
N LEU A 49 -11.88 6.41 23.00
CA LEU A 49 -12.78 6.42 24.16
C LEU A 49 -12.62 7.65 25.04
N ASP A 50 -11.41 8.19 25.15
CA ASP A 50 -11.12 9.41 25.88
C ASP A 50 -11.74 10.64 25.20
N VAL A 51 -11.78 10.67 23.87
CA VAL A 51 -12.49 11.71 23.12
C VAL A 51 -14.01 11.55 23.28
N LEU A 52 -14.54 10.34 23.10
CA LEU A 52 -15.98 10.08 23.18
C LEU A 52 -16.52 10.30 24.60
N GLY A 53 -15.74 9.97 25.64
CA GLY A 53 -16.11 10.11 27.04
C GLY A 53 -16.27 11.56 27.53
N GLN A 54 -15.83 12.54 26.75
CA GLN A 54 -16.04 13.96 27.05
C GLN A 54 -17.48 14.41 26.79
N PHE A 55 -18.28 13.60 26.09
CA PHE A 55 -19.65 13.93 25.70
C PHE A 55 -20.67 13.16 26.55
N PRO A 56 -21.69 13.84 27.11
CA PRO A 56 -22.70 13.20 27.93
C PRO A 56 -23.65 12.32 27.10
N GLY A 57 -24.26 11.32 27.75
CA GLY A 57 -25.31 10.50 27.14
C GLY A 57 -24.82 9.39 26.21
N ARG A 58 -23.52 9.08 26.23
CA ARG A 58 -22.93 8.00 25.44
C ARG A 58 -22.96 6.65 26.15
N ASP A 59 -23.15 5.59 25.37
CA ASP A 59 -23.02 4.21 25.84
C ASP A 59 -21.57 3.74 25.69
N ARG A 60 -20.88 3.62 26.82
CA ARG A 60 -19.46 3.23 26.85
C ARG A 60 -19.21 1.84 26.26
N GLN A 61 -20.16 0.92 26.37
CA GLN A 61 -19.99 -0.43 25.82
C GLN A 61 -20.12 -0.42 24.29
N ALA A 62 -21.06 0.36 23.76
CA ALA A 62 -21.20 0.56 22.31
C ALA A 62 -19.97 1.28 21.73
N ASP A 63 -19.48 2.33 22.42
CA ASP A 63 -18.31 3.09 22.00
C ASP A 63 -17.03 2.22 22.00
N GLN A 64 -16.86 1.34 22.99
CA GLN A 64 -15.76 0.36 23.02
C GLN A 64 -15.77 -0.51 21.77
N LYS A 65 -16.91 -1.11 21.46
CA LYS A 65 -17.04 -2.00 20.29
C LYS A 65 -16.78 -1.24 18.99
N ASN A 66 -17.31 -0.03 18.86
CA ASN A 66 -17.14 0.80 17.67
C ASN A 66 -15.69 1.24 17.49
N ALA A 67 -14.99 1.60 18.57
CA ALA A 67 -13.57 1.93 18.56
C ALA A 67 -12.70 0.74 18.12
N GLU A 68 -12.95 -0.46 18.65
CA GLU A 68 -12.24 -1.68 18.25
C GLU A 68 -12.42 -1.99 16.76
N LEU A 69 -13.65 -1.89 16.24
CA LEU A 69 -13.95 -2.09 14.82
C LEU A 69 -13.31 -1.02 13.94
N LEU A 70 -13.29 0.23 14.41
CA LEU A 70 -12.69 1.35 13.68
C LEU A 70 -11.17 1.16 13.54
N ILE A 71 -10.48 0.81 14.63
CA ILE A 71 -9.03 0.55 14.61
C ILE A 71 -8.70 -0.69 13.79
N LEU A 72 -9.53 -1.73 13.84
CA LEU A 72 -9.39 -2.89 12.97
C LEU A 72 -9.46 -2.49 11.50
N SER A 73 -10.53 -1.79 11.09
CA SER A 73 -10.71 -1.35 9.70
C SER A 73 -9.59 -0.42 9.23
N TRP A 74 -9.21 0.55 10.06
CA TRP A 74 -8.13 1.50 9.80
C TRP A 74 -6.79 0.79 9.58
N THR A 75 -6.52 -0.25 10.37
CA THR A 75 -5.30 -1.07 10.26
C THR A 75 -5.31 -1.89 8.98
N CYS A 76 -6.44 -2.56 8.68
CA CYS A 76 -6.60 -3.37 7.48
C CYS A 76 -6.43 -2.55 6.20
N ALA A 77 -6.99 -1.35 6.16
CA ALA A 77 -6.80 -0.39 5.07
C ALA A 77 -5.32 -0.04 4.86
N GLY A 78 -4.59 0.20 5.96
CA GLY A 78 -3.15 0.42 5.93
C GLY A 78 -2.39 -0.77 5.34
N ILE A 79 -2.69 -1.98 5.83
CA ILE A 79 -2.05 -3.24 5.40
C ILE A 79 -2.17 -3.45 3.88
N ILE A 80 -3.34 -3.19 3.30
CA ILE A 80 -3.56 -3.33 1.85
C ILE A 80 -2.62 -2.41 1.07
N SER A 81 -2.43 -1.16 1.54
CA SER A 81 -1.54 -0.19 0.89
C SER A 81 -0.08 -0.65 0.94
N ILE A 82 0.43 -1.04 2.12
CA ILE A 82 1.84 -1.43 2.26
C ILE A 82 2.16 -2.75 1.57
N ASN A 83 1.19 -3.67 1.49
CA ASN A 83 1.33 -4.91 0.71
C ASN A 83 1.61 -4.60 -0.76
N ALA A 84 1.02 -3.54 -1.32
CA ALA A 84 1.31 -3.16 -2.71
C ALA A 84 2.78 -2.79 -2.91
N VAL A 85 3.40 -2.14 -1.92
CA VAL A 85 4.82 -1.77 -1.91
C VAL A 85 5.71 -3.02 -1.80
N THR A 86 5.48 -3.84 -0.78
CA THR A 86 6.37 -4.95 -0.43
C THR A 86 6.24 -6.12 -1.41
N VAL A 87 5.05 -6.37 -1.95
CA VAL A 87 4.84 -7.42 -2.98
C VAL A 87 5.51 -7.02 -4.28
N THR A 88 5.34 -5.79 -4.75
CA THR A 88 6.01 -5.35 -6.00
C THR A 88 7.53 -5.38 -5.84
N LEU A 89 8.07 -4.92 -4.70
CA LEU A 89 9.49 -5.05 -4.35
C LEU A 89 9.97 -6.51 -4.44
N ALA A 90 9.24 -7.45 -3.83
CA ALA A 90 9.62 -8.86 -3.84
C ALA A 90 9.56 -9.49 -5.24
N VAL A 91 8.59 -9.10 -6.07
CA VAL A 91 8.49 -9.58 -7.46
C VAL A 91 9.69 -9.13 -8.29
N TYR A 92 10.13 -7.88 -8.13
CA TYR A 92 11.29 -7.34 -8.86
C TYR A 92 12.62 -7.98 -8.49
N SER A 93 12.73 -8.67 -7.34
CA SER A 93 13.88 -9.53 -7.04
C SER A 93 14.13 -10.58 -8.14
N THR A 94 13.07 -11.02 -8.85
CA THR A 94 13.21 -11.90 -10.02
C THR A 94 13.97 -11.21 -11.16
N MET A 95 13.63 -9.96 -11.46
CA MET A 95 14.31 -9.18 -12.50
C MET A 95 15.78 -8.92 -12.16
N ILE A 96 16.07 -8.60 -10.89
CA ILE A 96 17.44 -8.39 -10.42
C ILE A 96 18.26 -9.69 -10.52
N LYS A 97 17.69 -10.81 -10.10
CA LYS A 97 18.32 -12.13 -10.23
C LYS A 97 18.57 -12.50 -11.69
N ASP A 98 17.59 -12.29 -12.57
CA ASP A 98 17.75 -12.58 -14.00
C ASP A 98 18.88 -11.75 -14.63
N ARG A 99 19.04 -10.50 -14.19
CA ARG A 99 20.17 -9.64 -14.59
C ARG A 99 21.50 -10.18 -14.05
N ALA A 100 21.56 -10.49 -12.75
CA ALA A 100 22.78 -10.96 -12.09
C ALA A 100 23.28 -12.30 -12.64
N THR A 101 22.38 -13.24 -12.95
CA THR A 101 22.76 -14.55 -13.50
C THR A 101 22.90 -14.55 -15.03
N GLY A 102 22.86 -13.39 -15.69
CA GLY A 102 22.95 -13.27 -17.15
C GLY A 102 21.74 -13.79 -17.95
N LYS A 103 20.68 -14.31 -17.29
CA LYS A 103 19.46 -14.80 -17.97
C LYS A 103 18.77 -13.72 -18.77
N LEU A 104 18.80 -12.49 -18.26
CA LEU A 104 18.23 -11.34 -18.97
C LEU A 104 18.93 -11.09 -20.31
N ASN A 105 20.24 -11.36 -20.41
CA ASN A 105 20.98 -11.27 -21.66
C ASN A 105 20.54 -12.35 -22.66
N SER A 106 20.30 -13.58 -22.19
CA SER A 106 19.74 -14.66 -23.01
C SER A 106 18.32 -14.34 -23.49
N ILE A 107 17.49 -13.67 -22.69
CA ILE A 107 16.16 -13.22 -23.14
C ILE A 107 16.29 -12.13 -24.22
N TYR A 108 17.31 -11.27 -24.12
CA TYR A 108 17.57 -10.22 -25.12
C TYR A 108 18.09 -10.71 -26.47
N THR A 109 18.56 -11.96 -26.59
CA THR A 109 18.94 -12.53 -27.89
C THR A 109 17.73 -13.07 -28.67
N ALA A 110 16.61 -13.32 -28.00
CA ALA A 110 15.37 -13.72 -28.66
C ALA A 110 14.79 -12.57 -29.50
N PRO A 111 14.04 -12.84 -30.60
CA PRO A 111 13.40 -11.83 -31.43
C PRO A 111 12.16 -11.24 -30.73
N ILE A 112 12.37 -10.59 -29.58
CA ILE A 112 11.36 -10.00 -28.71
C ILE A 112 11.78 -8.55 -28.45
N SER A 113 10.83 -7.61 -28.57
CA SER A 113 11.14 -6.23 -28.27
C SER A 113 11.46 -6.06 -26.78
N ARG A 114 12.42 -5.18 -26.47
CA ARG A 114 12.79 -4.87 -25.08
C ARG A 114 11.63 -4.27 -24.29
N MET A 115 10.77 -3.51 -24.97
CA MET A 115 9.53 -2.98 -24.38
C MET A 115 8.60 -4.10 -23.91
N VAL A 116 8.47 -5.21 -24.66
CA VAL A 116 7.68 -6.36 -24.23
C VAL A 116 8.29 -7.04 -23.01
N ILE A 117 9.62 -7.16 -22.95
CA ILE A 117 10.31 -7.73 -21.78
C ILE A 117 10.08 -6.85 -20.55
N THR A 118 10.32 -5.54 -20.65
CA THR A 118 10.07 -4.58 -19.56
C THR A 118 8.60 -4.59 -19.13
N ALA A 119 7.67 -4.48 -20.08
CA ALA A 119 6.25 -4.49 -19.78
C ALA A 119 5.82 -5.80 -19.08
N SER A 120 6.45 -6.94 -19.43
CA SER A 120 6.14 -8.20 -18.77
C SER A 120 6.56 -8.24 -17.29
N TYR A 121 7.67 -7.58 -16.92
CA TYR A 121 8.06 -7.43 -15.51
C TYR A 121 7.09 -6.52 -14.75
N VAL A 122 6.77 -5.36 -15.31
CA VAL A 122 5.79 -4.42 -14.71
C VAL A 122 4.43 -5.07 -14.55
N ALA A 123 3.93 -5.73 -15.58
CA ALA A 123 2.65 -6.44 -15.54
C ALA A 123 2.66 -7.59 -14.52
N SER A 124 3.78 -8.30 -14.37
CA SER A 124 3.89 -9.36 -13.35
C SER A 124 3.89 -8.81 -11.92
N ALA A 125 4.59 -7.70 -11.67
CA ALA A 125 4.59 -7.03 -10.36
C ALA A 125 3.19 -6.48 -10.02
N TRP A 126 2.56 -5.82 -10.99
CA TRP A 126 1.19 -5.31 -10.86
C TRP A 126 0.19 -6.43 -10.56
N THR A 127 0.18 -7.49 -11.38
CA THR A 127 -0.76 -8.61 -11.21
C THR A 127 -0.55 -9.33 -9.87
N ALA A 128 0.70 -9.60 -9.48
CA ALA A 128 0.99 -10.22 -8.18
C ALA A 128 0.50 -9.35 -7.02
N SER A 129 0.74 -8.04 -7.08
CA SER A 129 0.25 -7.11 -6.07
C SER A 129 -1.27 -7.07 -5.99
N VAL A 130 -1.96 -7.00 -7.13
CA VAL A 130 -3.44 -7.03 -7.17
C VAL A 130 -3.97 -8.32 -6.53
N LEU A 131 -3.37 -9.47 -6.85
CA LEU A 131 -3.78 -10.76 -6.29
C LEU A 131 -3.56 -10.82 -4.77
N VAL A 132 -2.41 -10.38 -4.27
CA VAL A 132 -2.09 -10.42 -2.84
C VAL A 132 -2.90 -9.39 -2.05
N CYS A 133 -3.05 -8.15 -2.55
CA CYS A 133 -3.88 -7.13 -1.93
C CYS A 133 -5.37 -7.49 -1.98
N GLY A 134 -5.84 -8.12 -3.07
CA GLY A 134 -7.21 -8.64 -3.16
C GLY A 134 -7.46 -9.77 -2.17
N LEU A 135 -6.52 -10.71 -2.01
CA LEU A 135 -6.60 -11.73 -0.96
C LEU A 135 -6.59 -11.10 0.44
N THR A 136 -5.76 -10.09 0.64
CA THR A 136 -5.69 -9.34 1.90
C THR A 136 -7.05 -8.74 2.23
N LEU A 137 -7.70 -8.06 1.27
CA LEU A 137 -9.04 -7.49 1.44
C LEU A 137 -10.05 -8.54 1.91
N VAL A 138 -10.12 -9.69 1.21
CA VAL A 138 -11.04 -10.79 1.56
C VAL A 138 -10.78 -11.31 2.97
N LEU A 139 -9.51 -11.51 3.35
CA LEU A 139 -9.14 -11.99 4.69
C LEU A 139 -9.49 -10.96 5.77
N THR A 140 -9.20 -9.68 5.52
CA THR A 140 -9.44 -8.61 6.50
C THR A 140 -10.92 -8.33 6.69
N GLU A 141 -11.71 -8.33 5.61
CA GLU A 141 -13.16 -8.19 5.69
C GLU A 141 -13.78 -9.40 6.38
N GLY A 142 -13.39 -10.62 6.00
CA GLY A 142 -13.89 -11.83 6.65
C GLY A 142 -13.62 -11.85 8.16
N TYR A 143 -12.43 -11.43 8.58
CA TYR A 143 -12.11 -11.26 10.00
C TYR A 143 -12.92 -10.12 10.66
N GLY A 144 -13.09 -8.99 9.97
CA GLY A 144 -13.92 -7.88 10.42
C GLY A 144 -15.37 -8.30 10.66
N VAL A 145 -15.97 -9.04 9.72
CA VAL A 145 -17.34 -9.55 9.85
C VAL A 145 -17.49 -10.49 11.04
N ILE A 146 -16.51 -11.35 11.30
CA ILE A 146 -16.49 -12.20 12.51
C ILE A 146 -16.48 -11.36 13.79
N LYS A 147 -15.82 -10.19 13.77
CA LYS A 147 -15.79 -9.24 14.89
C LYS A 147 -17.03 -8.35 14.98
N GLY A 148 -17.94 -8.42 14.02
CA GLY A 148 -19.19 -7.66 13.99
C GLY A 148 -19.16 -6.43 13.10
N LEU A 149 -18.22 -6.34 12.15
CA LEU A 149 -18.27 -5.37 11.06
C LEU A 149 -19.36 -5.76 10.06
N GLU A 150 -20.08 -4.77 9.53
CA GLU A 150 -20.98 -5.04 8.41
C GLU A 150 -20.19 -5.36 7.13
N PRO A 151 -20.60 -6.38 6.35
CA PRO A 151 -19.94 -6.69 5.09
C PRO A 151 -20.06 -5.53 4.11
N PHE A 152 -19.03 -5.28 3.32
CA PHE A 152 -19.05 -4.19 2.35
C PHE A 152 -20.08 -4.47 1.25
N SER A 153 -20.72 -3.42 0.75
CA SER A 153 -21.62 -3.55 -0.40
C SER A 153 -20.85 -3.92 -1.67
N LEU A 154 -21.53 -4.46 -2.68
CA LEU A 154 -20.90 -4.78 -3.98
C LEU A 154 -20.26 -3.54 -4.63
N ALA A 155 -20.85 -2.36 -4.43
CA ALA A 155 -20.31 -1.10 -4.94
C ALA A 155 -18.98 -0.74 -4.25
N VAL A 156 -18.89 -0.91 -2.93
CA VAL A 156 -17.66 -0.67 -2.16
C VAL A 156 -16.57 -1.67 -2.57
N HIS A 157 -16.92 -2.95 -2.76
CA HIS A 157 -15.98 -3.94 -3.30
C HIS A 157 -15.41 -3.53 -4.66
N ALA A 158 -16.26 -3.08 -5.59
CA ALA A 158 -15.82 -2.63 -6.91
C ALA A 158 -14.89 -1.40 -6.81
N GLN A 159 -15.21 -0.46 -5.92
CA GLN A 159 -14.38 0.71 -5.64
C GLN A 159 -13.01 0.32 -5.06
N LEU A 160 -12.99 -0.55 -4.05
CA LEU A 160 -11.76 -1.03 -3.41
C LEU A 160 -10.88 -1.82 -4.39
N LEU A 161 -11.48 -2.63 -5.28
CA LEU A 161 -10.73 -3.32 -6.33
C LEU A 161 -10.09 -2.33 -7.32
N GLY A 162 -10.81 -1.29 -7.72
CA GLY A 162 -10.26 -0.21 -8.55
C GLY A 162 -9.09 0.51 -7.87
N MET A 163 -9.24 0.82 -6.58
CA MET A 163 -8.21 1.43 -5.74
C MET A 163 -6.96 0.54 -5.61
N ILE A 164 -7.15 -0.76 -5.39
CA ILE A 164 -6.05 -1.75 -5.38
C ILE A 164 -5.33 -1.73 -6.72
N MET A 165 -6.05 -1.78 -7.85
CA MET A 165 -5.42 -1.77 -9.18
C MET A 165 -4.58 -0.53 -9.43
N VAL A 166 -5.07 0.66 -9.06
CA VAL A 166 -4.35 1.93 -9.21
C VAL A 166 -3.11 1.96 -8.30
N ASN A 167 -3.28 1.63 -7.02
CA ASN A 167 -2.19 1.63 -6.05
C ASN A 167 -1.09 0.63 -6.42
N SER A 168 -1.48 -0.61 -6.75
CA SER A 168 -0.58 -1.65 -7.24
C SER A 168 0.16 -1.23 -8.51
N PHE A 169 -0.49 -0.52 -9.43
CA PHE A 169 0.16 -0.07 -10.66
C PHE A 169 1.23 0.98 -10.36
N ALA A 170 0.91 1.95 -9.51
CA ALA A 170 1.87 2.97 -9.10
C ALA A 170 3.12 2.36 -8.47
N TYR A 171 2.96 1.41 -7.54
CA TYR A 171 4.11 0.73 -6.94
C TYR A 171 4.85 -0.20 -7.90
N ALA A 172 4.16 -0.86 -8.83
CA ALA A 172 4.83 -1.63 -9.87
C ALA A 172 5.73 -0.74 -10.75
N ALA A 173 5.32 0.50 -11.02
CA ALA A 173 6.11 1.49 -11.75
C ALA A 173 7.26 2.09 -10.92
N ILE A 174 7.02 2.43 -9.65
CA ILE A 174 8.07 2.94 -8.75
C ILE A 174 9.16 1.89 -8.56
N MET A 175 8.78 0.65 -8.26
CA MET A 175 9.74 -0.44 -8.06
C MET A 175 10.47 -0.80 -9.36
N TYR A 176 9.84 -0.62 -10.53
CA TYR A 176 10.54 -0.74 -11.81
C TYR A 176 11.70 0.25 -11.90
N PHE A 177 11.44 1.53 -11.62
CA PHE A 177 12.47 2.57 -11.64
C PHE A 177 13.62 2.23 -10.69
N LEU A 178 13.32 1.84 -9.45
CA LEU A 178 14.34 1.44 -8.48
C LEU A 178 15.12 0.20 -8.93
N ALA A 179 14.45 -0.79 -9.54
CA ALA A 179 15.09 -1.98 -10.08
C ALA A 179 15.98 -1.67 -11.29
N MET A 180 15.67 -0.62 -12.05
CA MET A 180 16.53 -0.12 -13.11
C MET A 180 17.81 0.52 -12.58
N MET A 181 17.75 1.21 -11.43
CA MET A 181 18.93 1.78 -10.78
C MET A 181 19.80 0.73 -10.07
N SER A 182 19.22 -0.40 -9.68
CA SER A 182 19.89 -1.45 -8.91
C SER A 182 20.58 -2.47 -9.82
N LYS A 183 21.91 -2.45 -9.91
CA LYS A 183 22.66 -3.39 -10.78
C LYS A 183 22.96 -4.74 -10.13
N THR A 184 22.92 -4.86 -8.80
CA THR A 184 23.30 -6.08 -8.06
C THR A 184 22.19 -6.57 -7.12
N GLU A 185 22.22 -7.86 -6.75
CA GLU A 185 21.34 -8.43 -5.74
C GLU A 185 21.55 -7.79 -4.35
N SER A 186 22.80 -7.45 -4.00
CA SER A 186 23.12 -6.78 -2.74
C SER A 186 22.53 -5.37 -2.64
N ALA A 187 22.61 -4.57 -3.71
CA ALA A 187 22.01 -3.23 -3.75
C ALA A 187 20.49 -3.30 -3.64
N TRP A 188 19.86 -4.26 -4.34
CA TRP A 188 18.42 -4.49 -4.24
C TRP A 188 17.98 -4.91 -2.84
N SER A 189 18.74 -5.82 -2.21
CA SER A 189 18.49 -6.23 -0.83
C SER A 189 18.60 -5.05 0.14
N GLY A 190 19.63 -4.20 -0.01
CA GLY A 190 19.80 -3.00 0.82
C GLY A 190 18.63 -2.02 0.69
N LEU A 191 18.19 -1.74 -0.54
CA LEU A 191 16.98 -0.92 -0.78
C LEU A 191 15.74 -1.57 -0.16
N GLY A 192 15.59 -2.89 -0.29
CA GLY A 192 14.47 -3.62 0.28
C GLY A 192 14.41 -3.51 1.81
N THR A 193 15.54 -3.54 2.50
CA THR A 193 15.60 -3.32 3.95
C THR A 193 15.13 -1.92 4.34
N VAL A 194 15.61 -0.88 3.64
CA VAL A 194 15.21 0.51 3.90
C VAL A 194 13.71 0.71 3.65
N ILE A 195 13.22 0.26 2.49
CA ILE A 195 11.80 0.37 2.13
C ILE A 195 10.93 -0.42 3.12
N GLY A 196 11.29 -1.67 3.42
CA GLY A 196 10.51 -2.53 4.31
C GLY A 196 10.42 -2.00 5.75
N THR A 197 11.45 -1.28 6.21
CA THR A 197 11.47 -0.65 7.54
C THR A 197 10.64 0.63 7.58
N LEU A 198 10.78 1.48 6.56
CA LEU A 198 10.14 2.79 6.52
C LEU A 198 8.69 2.76 6.03
N VAL A 199 8.27 1.75 5.26
CA VAL A 199 6.95 1.75 4.61
C VAL A 199 5.79 1.85 5.60
N GLY A 200 5.88 1.20 6.77
CA GLY A 200 4.85 1.29 7.81
C GLY A 200 4.78 2.66 8.49
N PHE A 201 5.92 3.35 8.62
CA PHE A 201 5.97 4.73 9.11
C PHE A 201 5.45 5.72 8.07
N LEU A 202 5.91 5.60 6.82
CA LEU A 202 5.52 6.50 5.73
C LEU A 202 4.04 6.36 5.36
N GLY A 203 3.44 5.17 5.56
CA GLY A 203 2.00 4.96 5.46
C GLY A 203 1.20 5.41 6.69
N GLY A 204 1.86 5.84 7.76
CA GLY A 204 1.22 6.25 9.01
C GLY A 204 0.44 5.13 9.68
N ILE A 205 0.94 3.88 9.61
CA ILE A 205 0.29 2.70 10.19
C ILE A 205 0.81 2.43 11.60
N TYR A 206 2.11 2.63 11.82
CA TYR A 206 2.69 2.47 13.15
C TYR A 206 2.31 3.61 14.09
N ILE A 207 2.22 4.83 13.56
CA ILE A 207 1.87 6.02 14.33
C ILE A 207 0.95 6.88 13.45
N PRO A 208 -0.22 7.30 13.96
CA PRO A 208 -1.10 8.24 13.26
C PRO A 208 -0.38 9.54 12.91
N ILE A 209 -0.69 10.11 11.74
CA ILE A 209 0.02 11.30 11.24
C ILE A 209 -0.15 12.52 12.15
N GLY A 210 -1.30 12.66 12.83
CA GLY A 210 -1.57 13.74 13.77
C GLY A 210 -0.82 13.63 15.09
N SER A 211 -0.28 12.46 15.42
CA SER A 211 0.58 12.28 16.60
C SER A 211 2.05 12.62 16.33
N LEU A 212 2.40 12.96 15.08
CA LEU A 212 3.76 13.28 14.66
C LEU A 212 3.95 14.80 14.54
N SER A 213 5.21 15.24 14.58
CA SER A 213 5.52 16.65 14.35
C SER A 213 5.12 17.07 12.93
N GLU A 214 4.77 18.35 12.76
CA GLU A 214 4.35 18.90 11.47
C GLU A 214 5.38 18.62 10.35
N MET A 215 6.68 18.67 10.69
CA MET A 215 7.77 18.35 9.76
C MET A 215 7.70 16.90 9.27
N ILE A 216 7.46 15.94 10.17
CA ILE A 216 7.34 14.52 9.80
C ILE A 216 6.09 14.31 8.94
N GLY A 217 4.96 14.92 9.31
CA GLY A 217 3.73 14.87 8.51
C GLY A 217 3.95 15.40 7.09
N ARG A 218 4.69 16.50 6.91
CA ARG A 218 5.05 17.03 5.58
C ARG A 218 5.93 16.05 4.79
N ILE A 219 6.89 15.39 5.43
CA ILE A 219 7.73 14.36 4.77
C ILE A 219 6.87 13.18 4.30
N MET A 220 5.93 12.72 5.13
CA MET A 220 5.02 11.63 4.76
C MET A 220 4.17 12.00 3.54
N LYS A 221 3.63 13.23 3.50
CA LYS A 221 2.89 13.79 2.36
C LYS A 221 3.72 13.93 1.08
N CYS A 222 5.05 13.85 1.14
CA CYS A 222 5.90 13.78 -0.06
C CYS A 222 6.00 12.36 -0.65
N THR A 223 5.37 11.36 -0.04
CA THR A 223 5.43 9.96 -0.47
C THR A 223 4.08 9.45 -0.96
N PRO A 224 4.05 8.56 -1.97
CA PRO A 224 2.78 7.99 -2.44
C PRO A 224 2.10 7.06 -1.42
N VAL A 225 2.80 6.63 -0.36
CA VAL A 225 2.33 5.62 0.60
C VAL A 225 1.20 6.15 1.46
N ILE A 226 1.33 7.38 1.94
CA ILE A 226 0.31 8.00 2.79
C ILE A 226 -1.01 8.24 2.04
N TYR A 227 -0.95 8.61 0.77
CA TYR A 227 -2.15 8.79 -0.06
C TYR A 227 -2.84 7.44 -0.30
N GLY A 228 -2.07 6.37 -0.53
CA GLY A 228 -2.63 5.03 -0.66
C GLY A 228 -3.33 4.58 0.62
N THR A 229 -2.70 4.78 1.78
CA THR A 229 -3.31 4.39 3.07
C THR A 229 -4.55 5.21 3.39
N SER A 230 -4.51 6.54 3.22
CA SER A 230 -5.65 7.43 3.41
C SER A 230 -6.83 7.05 2.52
N MET A 231 -6.57 6.82 1.23
CA MET A 231 -7.60 6.43 0.25
C MET A 231 -8.33 5.15 0.67
N PHE A 232 -7.62 4.11 1.13
CA PHE A 232 -8.25 2.90 1.66
C PHE A 232 -9.00 3.16 2.97
N ARG A 233 -8.45 3.96 3.89
CA ARG A 233 -9.07 4.25 5.19
C ARG A 233 -10.39 4.99 5.04
N SER A 234 -10.42 6.01 4.18
CA SER A 234 -11.62 6.78 3.84
C SER A 234 -12.78 5.86 3.44
N VAL A 235 -12.52 4.85 2.60
CA VAL A 235 -13.57 3.94 2.10
C VAL A 235 -13.90 2.82 3.08
N MET A 236 -12.89 2.17 3.67
CA MET A 236 -13.10 0.99 4.52
C MET A 236 -13.66 1.35 5.90
N SER A 237 -13.29 2.52 6.44
CA SER A 237 -13.72 2.94 7.78
C SER A 237 -14.92 3.91 7.78
N GLY A 238 -15.38 4.37 6.61
CA GLY A 238 -16.39 5.44 6.50
C GLY A 238 -17.67 5.19 7.31
N SER A 239 -18.31 4.02 7.14
CA SER A 239 -19.54 3.68 7.87
C SER A 239 -19.34 3.55 9.38
N ILE A 240 -18.18 3.04 9.80
CA ILE A 240 -17.84 2.89 11.21
C ILE A 240 -17.62 4.28 11.83
N ILE A 241 -16.92 5.18 11.14
CA ILE A 241 -16.70 6.56 11.60
C ILE A 241 -18.04 7.27 11.81
N GLU A 242 -18.96 7.15 10.84
CA GLU A 242 -20.31 7.73 10.96
C GLU A 242 -21.04 7.21 12.20
N THR A 243 -20.92 5.92 12.49
CA THR A 243 -21.55 5.28 13.65
C THR A 243 -20.88 5.67 14.96
N THR A 244 -19.54 5.64 15.01
CA THR A 244 -18.73 5.97 16.20
C THR A 244 -18.98 7.40 16.65
N PHE A 245 -18.98 8.36 15.71
CA PHE A 245 -19.12 9.78 16.00
C PHE A 245 -20.56 10.29 15.84
N ALA A 246 -21.55 9.39 15.74
CA ALA A 246 -22.95 9.77 15.64
C ALA A 246 -23.38 10.65 16.83
N GLY A 247 -24.12 11.72 16.51
CA GLY A 247 -24.63 12.69 17.49
C GLY A 247 -23.60 13.67 18.05
N LEU A 248 -22.36 13.65 17.57
CA LEU A 248 -21.31 14.60 17.95
C LEU A 248 -21.20 15.75 16.95
N PRO A 249 -20.63 16.90 17.35
CA PRO A 249 -20.27 17.97 16.42
C PRO A 249 -19.33 17.45 15.32
N ASP A 250 -19.57 17.89 14.08
CA ASP A 250 -18.77 17.47 12.90
C ASP A 250 -17.27 17.76 13.07
N GLU A 251 -16.92 18.78 13.84
CA GLU A 251 -15.54 19.17 14.18
C GLU A 251 -14.78 18.06 14.89
N VAL A 252 -15.45 17.28 15.75
CA VAL A 252 -14.83 16.16 16.49
C VAL A 252 -14.46 15.03 15.53
N ARG A 253 -15.40 14.69 14.63
CA ARG A 253 -15.18 13.69 13.59
C ARG A 253 -14.07 14.11 12.63
N ALA A 254 -14.12 15.36 12.16
CA ALA A 254 -13.12 15.90 11.22
C ALA A 254 -11.71 15.92 11.84
N GLY A 255 -11.60 16.39 13.10
CA GLY A 255 -10.33 16.38 13.82
C GLY A 255 -9.76 14.97 14.03
N TYR A 256 -10.63 13.99 14.33
CA TYR A 256 -10.22 12.59 14.41
C TYR A 256 -9.75 12.04 13.05
N CYS A 257 -10.50 12.27 11.97
CA CYS A 257 -10.14 11.79 10.63
C CYS A 257 -8.81 12.38 10.15
N GLU A 258 -8.56 13.67 10.39
CA GLU A 258 -7.29 14.30 10.06
C GLU A 258 -6.14 13.72 10.89
N ALA A 259 -6.33 13.60 12.21
CA ALA A 259 -5.29 13.05 13.09
C ALA A 259 -4.92 11.61 12.74
N MET A 260 -5.91 10.81 12.35
CA MET A 260 -5.72 9.41 11.95
C MET A 260 -5.25 9.23 10.50
N GLY A 261 -5.09 10.31 9.74
CA GLY A 261 -4.72 10.25 8.32
C GLY A 261 -5.73 9.45 7.50
N ILE A 262 -7.01 9.65 7.81
CA ILE A 262 -8.18 9.18 7.03
C ILE A 262 -8.54 10.26 6.01
N ASP A 263 -8.49 11.52 6.47
CA ASP A 263 -8.55 12.70 5.63
C ASP A 263 -7.15 13.33 5.59
N LEU A 264 -6.72 13.76 4.40
CA LEU A 264 -5.44 14.43 4.20
C LEU A 264 -5.63 15.83 3.63
N ASP A 265 -5.02 16.82 4.27
CA ASP A 265 -4.81 18.14 3.68
C ASP A 265 -3.49 18.17 2.89
N LEU A 266 -3.54 18.69 1.66
CA LEU A 266 -2.36 19.11 0.93
C LEU A 266 -2.47 20.59 0.54
N LEU A 267 -1.60 21.42 1.12
CA LEU A 267 -1.49 22.87 0.84
C LEU A 267 -2.79 23.66 1.12
N GLY A 268 -3.51 23.32 2.18
CA GLY A 268 -4.77 23.96 2.57
C GLY A 268 -5.99 23.43 1.81
N ARG A 269 -5.83 22.31 1.08
CA ARG A 269 -6.92 21.63 0.37
C ARG A 269 -7.08 20.22 0.89
N ASN A 270 -8.25 19.92 1.42
CA ASN A 270 -8.67 18.55 1.73
C ASN A 270 -8.75 17.71 0.46
N LEU A 271 -8.09 16.56 0.49
CA LEU A 271 -8.08 15.59 -0.58
C LEU A 271 -9.24 14.62 -0.38
N ASN A 272 -9.92 14.30 -1.47
CA ASN A 272 -10.85 13.18 -1.51
C ASN A 272 -10.17 11.93 -2.12
N VAL A 273 -10.85 10.79 -2.03
CA VAL A 273 -10.41 9.50 -2.60
C VAL A 273 -9.98 9.60 -4.07
N ARG A 274 -10.65 10.43 -4.88
CA ARG A 274 -10.31 10.62 -6.28
C ARG A 274 -9.01 11.41 -6.44
N ASP A 275 -8.83 12.49 -5.68
CA ASP A 275 -7.62 13.32 -5.70
C ASP A 275 -6.40 12.48 -5.28
N GLU A 276 -6.53 11.68 -4.23
CA GLU A 276 -5.49 10.75 -3.77
C GLU A 276 -5.14 9.69 -4.81
N GLY A 277 -6.16 9.08 -5.43
CA GLY A 277 -5.97 8.11 -6.52
C GLY A 277 -5.23 8.72 -7.73
N ILE A 278 -5.56 9.98 -8.08
CA ILE A 278 -4.87 10.72 -9.14
C ILE A 278 -3.41 10.98 -8.75
N LEU A 279 -3.15 11.43 -7.52
CA LEU A 279 -1.78 11.69 -7.03
C LEU A 279 -0.93 10.43 -7.09
N ILE A 280 -1.43 9.30 -6.58
CA ILE A 280 -0.74 8.00 -6.62
C ILE A 280 -0.43 7.59 -8.06
N LEU A 281 -1.41 7.72 -8.95
CA LEU A 281 -1.23 7.40 -10.36
C LEU A 281 -0.19 8.31 -11.03
N LEU A 282 -0.19 9.61 -10.71
CA LEU A 282 0.82 10.57 -11.19
C LEU A 282 2.22 10.18 -10.71
N PHE A 283 2.40 9.84 -9.44
CA PHE A 283 3.67 9.29 -8.93
C PHE A 283 4.11 8.07 -9.75
N GLY A 284 3.22 7.10 -9.93
CA GLY A 284 3.48 5.92 -10.74
C GLY A 284 3.92 6.25 -12.16
N MET A 285 3.19 7.13 -12.85
CA MET A 285 3.47 7.53 -14.22
C MET A 285 4.81 8.28 -14.36
N VAL A 286 5.11 9.19 -13.44
CA VAL A 286 6.38 9.93 -13.43
C VAL A 286 7.55 8.95 -13.29
N PHE A 287 7.51 8.05 -12.32
CA PHE A 287 8.58 7.07 -12.12
C PHE A 287 8.67 6.06 -13.27
N LEU A 288 7.55 5.69 -13.90
CA LEU A 288 7.56 4.84 -15.10
C LEU A 288 8.28 5.52 -16.28
N VAL A 289 7.99 6.81 -16.52
CA VAL A 289 8.63 7.60 -17.58
C VAL A 289 10.13 7.75 -17.30
N ILE A 290 10.52 8.05 -16.07
CA ILE A 290 11.94 8.15 -15.69
C ILE A 290 12.64 6.79 -15.87
N GLY A 291 12.05 5.70 -15.36
CA GLY A 291 12.62 4.36 -15.46
C GLY A 291 12.80 3.88 -16.92
N THR A 292 11.83 4.17 -17.78
CA THR A 292 11.95 3.89 -19.22
C THR A 292 12.96 4.79 -19.92
N GLY A 293 13.11 6.05 -19.49
CA GLY A 293 14.17 6.96 -19.93
C GLY A 293 15.57 6.43 -19.60
N VAL A 294 15.79 5.94 -18.38
CA VAL A 294 17.06 5.32 -17.95
C VAL A 294 17.43 4.13 -18.86
N LEU A 295 16.46 3.29 -19.22
CA LEU A 295 16.67 2.18 -20.16
C LEU A 295 17.16 2.65 -21.55
N LYS A 296 16.64 3.79 -22.03
CA LYS A 296 16.96 4.32 -23.36
C LYS A 296 18.35 4.99 -23.38
N TYR A 297 18.71 5.74 -22.34
CA TYR A 297 19.94 6.55 -22.30
C TYR A 297 21.13 5.89 -21.61
N GLY A 298 20.91 4.96 -20.66
CA GLY A 298 21.99 4.23 -19.97
C GLY A 298 22.86 3.39 -20.90
N LYS A 299 22.39 3.10 -22.12
CA LYS A 299 23.14 2.42 -23.19
C LYS A 299 24.37 3.18 -23.70
N LYS A 300 24.51 4.48 -23.43
CA LYS A 300 25.68 5.25 -23.87
C LYS A 300 26.92 5.05 -22.97
N ALA A 301 26.76 4.53 -21.76
CA ALA A 301 27.86 4.42 -20.79
C ALA A 301 28.45 3.00 -20.66
N ASP A 302 27.72 1.96 -21.08
CA ASP A 302 28.17 0.55 -21.02
C ASP A 302 28.61 0.02 -22.41
N ARG A 303 29.09 0.91 -23.30
CA ARG A 303 29.80 0.60 -24.56
C ARG A 303 31.20 1.17 -24.50
#